data_AF-A0A7Z9QH51-F1
#
_entry.id   AF-A0A7Z9QH51-F1
#
_cell.length_a   1.000
_cell.length_b   1.000
_cell.length_c   1.000
_cell.angle_alpha   90.00
_cell.angle_beta   90.00
_cell.angle_gamma   90.00
#
_symmetry.space_group_name_H-M   'P 1'
#
loop_
_entity.id
_entity.type
_entity.pdbx_description
1 polymer ?
#
loop_
_entity_poly.entity_id
_entity_poly.type
_entity_poly.pdbx_seq_one_letter_code
_entity_poly.pdbx_strand_id
1 'polypeptide(L)'
;MKIYFCGNALAKQINITSESSSFGHKKYTFEKEVFLWPEHFNKTSISPQTFLAHKKKQGIEKLIIIDRIKNFEGITKINEHINRSGTSFLIAETPFKDRPTFPDMSKIYGEKVGETVITIGPDRFVENDKQKTKTTSEALAPIASLWHYVGVSLQAYGCGNNIANPLKLIEGINALD
;
A
#
# COMPACT_ATOMS: atom_id res chain seq x y z
N MET A 1 -1.23 13.72 7.50
CA MET A 1 -1.58 12.70 6.46
C MET A 1 -1.91 11.36 7.11
N LYS A 2 -2.57 10.46 6.37
CA LYS A 2 -2.76 9.06 6.78
C LYS A 2 -2.02 8.20 5.77
N ILE A 3 -1.04 7.46 6.25
CA ILE A 3 -0.11 6.68 5.44
C ILE A 3 -0.38 5.19 5.70
N TYR A 4 -0.52 4.41 4.64
CA TYR A 4 -0.65 2.96 4.71
C TYR A 4 0.54 2.28 4.07
N PHE A 5 1.23 1.42 4.81
CA PHE A 5 2.26 0.56 4.23
C PHE A 5 1.63 -0.75 3.75
N CYS A 6 1.94 -1.15 2.51
CA CYS A 6 1.39 -2.36 1.90
C CYS A 6 1.78 -3.65 2.64
N GLY A 7 2.83 -3.62 3.46
CA GLY A 7 3.26 -4.76 4.27
C GLY A 7 4.12 -4.38 5.47
N ASN A 8 4.17 -5.29 6.44
CA ASN A 8 4.99 -5.15 7.66
C ASN A 8 6.50 -5.06 7.37
N ALA A 9 6.96 -5.53 6.21
CA ALA A 9 8.36 -5.41 5.82
C ALA A 9 8.79 -3.95 5.53
N LEU A 10 7.89 -3.10 5.02
CA LEU A 10 8.16 -1.67 4.87
C LEU A 10 8.25 -0.98 6.24
N ALA A 11 7.39 -1.34 7.19
CA ALA A 11 7.48 -0.81 8.56
C ALA A 11 8.85 -1.11 9.19
N LYS A 12 9.38 -2.33 8.98
CA LYS A 12 10.73 -2.71 9.41
C LYS A 12 11.82 -1.90 8.70
N GLN A 13 11.71 -1.71 7.38
CA GLN A 13 12.65 -0.90 6.60
C GLN A 13 12.73 0.54 7.13
N ILE A 14 11.58 1.15 7.45
CA ILE A 14 11.45 2.52 7.95
C ILE A 14 11.74 2.61 9.47
N ASN A 15 12.15 1.49 10.10
CA ASN A 15 12.50 1.41 11.51
C ASN A 15 11.40 1.91 12.46
N ILE A 16 10.13 1.58 12.17
CA ILE A 16 9.00 1.88 13.06
C ILE A 16 8.45 0.62 13.72
N THR A 17 8.07 0.75 14.98
CA THR A 17 7.43 -0.31 15.77
C THR A 17 6.02 0.10 16.12
N SER A 18 5.09 -0.85 16.11
CA SER A 18 3.68 -0.56 16.38
C SER A 18 3.46 -0.08 17.82
N GLU A 19 2.71 1.00 17.98
CA GLU A 19 2.23 1.49 19.29
C GLU A 19 0.94 0.78 19.72
N SER A 20 0.16 0.31 18.75
CA SER A 20 -1.09 -0.40 18.97
C SER A 20 -1.45 -1.26 17.76
N SER A 21 -2.41 -2.17 17.96
CA SER A 21 -3.01 -2.93 16.87
C SER A 21 -4.53 -2.99 16.99
N SER A 22 -5.21 -3.09 15.85
CA SER A 22 -6.64 -3.40 15.78
C SER A 22 -7.00 -3.95 14.41
N PHE A 23 -8.00 -4.82 14.35
CA PHE A 23 -8.48 -5.48 13.13
C PHE A 23 -7.33 -5.95 12.21
N GLY A 24 -6.39 -6.74 12.73
CA GLY A 24 -5.27 -7.28 11.96
C GLY A 24 -4.30 -6.23 11.37
N HIS A 25 -4.29 -5.01 11.90
CA HIS A 25 -3.36 -3.96 11.49
C HIS A 25 -2.67 -3.34 12.68
N LYS A 26 -1.43 -2.94 12.43
CA LYS A 26 -0.61 -2.16 13.34
C LYS A 26 -0.76 -0.67 13.04
N LYS A 27 -0.56 0.12 14.08
CA LYS A 27 -0.54 1.58 14.02
C LYS A 27 0.75 2.11 14.64
N TYR A 28 1.24 3.22 14.11
CA TYR A 28 2.25 4.06 14.74
C TYR A 28 1.97 5.53 14.42
N THR A 29 2.16 6.42 15.39
CA THR A 29 2.03 7.86 15.19
C THR A 29 3.40 8.51 15.27
N PHE A 30 3.76 9.28 14.24
CA PHE A 30 5.00 10.07 14.21
C PHE A 30 4.64 11.53 13.96
N GLU A 31 4.97 12.42 14.90
CA GLU A 31 4.52 13.81 14.88
C GLU A 31 2.99 13.92 14.72
N LYS A 32 2.50 14.39 13.57
CA LYS A 32 1.08 14.53 13.23
C LYS A 32 0.60 13.47 12.23
N GLU A 33 1.47 12.55 11.85
CA GLU A 33 1.28 11.56 10.81
C GLU A 33 0.90 10.20 11.39
N VAL A 34 -0.10 9.54 10.80
CA VAL A 34 -0.57 8.22 11.23
C VAL A 34 -0.17 7.18 10.20
N PHE A 35 0.60 6.20 10.65
CA PHE A 35 1.05 5.05 9.88
C PHE A 35 0.20 3.82 10.23
N LEU A 36 -0.30 3.14 9.21
CA LEU A 36 -1.06 1.90 9.32
C LEU A 36 -0.48 0.83 8.41
N TRP A 37 -0.46 -0.43 8.84
CA TRP A 37 -0.03 -1.54 7.97
C TRP A 37 -0.60 -2.87 8.46
N PRO A 38 -0.75 -3.88 7.57
CA PRO A 38 -1.32 -5.15 7.96
C PRO A 38 -0.32 -5.94 8.82
N GLU A 39 -0.82 -6.69 9.80
CA GLU A 39 -0.02 -7.60 10.62
C GLU A 39 0.52 -8.75 9.78
N HIS A 40 -0.34 -9.30 8.91
CA HIS A 40 -0.02 -10.41 8.03
C HIS A 40 -0.48 -10.13 6.59
N PHE A 41 0.27 -10.62 5.60
CA PHE A 41 -0.14 -10.54 4.20
C PHE A 41 -1.07 -11.68 3.81
N ASN A 42 -2.28 -11.71 4.39
CA ASN A 42 -3.27 -12.76 4.16
C ASN A 42 -4.70 -12.24 4.41
N LYS A 43 -5.70 -13.09 4.14
CA LYS A 43 -7.12 -12.72 4.28
C LYS A 43 -7.57 -12.36 5.69
N THR A 44 -6.85 -12.76 6.75
CA THR A 44 -7.25 -12.43 8.13
C THR A 44 -7.02 -10.95 8.41
N SER A 45 -5.92 -10.39 7.89
CA SER A 45 -5.59 -8.97 8.00
C SER A 45 -6.12 -8.16 6.82
N ILE A 46 -6.21 -8.75 5.63
CA ILE A 46 -6.47 -8.05 4.38
C ILE A 46 -7.74 -8.61 3.72
N SER A 47 -8.87 -7.99 4.02
CA SER A 47 -10.19 -8.32 3.45
C SER A 47 -11.07 -7.07 3.39
N PRO A 48 -12.15 -7.07 2.58
CA PRO A 48 -13.08 -5.94 2.53
C PRO A 48 -13.66 -5.59 3.89
N GLN A 49 -13.98 -6.60 4.70
CA GLN A 49 -14.51 -6.42 6.04
C GLN A 49 -13.50 -5.71 6.96
N THR A 50 -12.25 -6.18 6.97
CA THR A 50 -11.21 -5.60 7.82
C THR A 50 -10.87 -4.16 7.41
N PHE A 51 -10.74 -3.90 6.10
CA PHE A 51 -10.45 -2.56 5.58
C PHE A 51 -11.60 -1.58 5.83
N LEU A 52 -12.85 -2.03 5.67
CA LEU A 52 -14.01 -1.20 5.99
C LEU A 52 -14.11 -0.88 7.49
N ALA A 53 -13.78 -1.83 8.37
CA ALA A 53 -13.75 -1.59 9.81
C ALA A 53 -12.71 -0.52 10.17
N HIS A 54 -11.51 -0.59 9.58
CA HIS A 54 -10.47 0.43 9.72
C HIS A 54 -10.89 1.78 9.18
N LYS A 55 -11.44 1.80 7.97
CA LYS A 55 -11.97 3.00 7.32
C LYS A 55 -12.91 3.75 8.26
N LYS A 56 -13.86 3.04 8.86
CA LYS A 56 -14.85 3.61 9.79
C LYS A 56 -14.22 4.08 11.10
N LYS A 57 -13.40 3.24 11.74
CA LYS A 57 -12.76 3.57 13.02
C LYS A 57 -11.87 4.81 12.94
N GLN A 58 -11.17 4.98 11.82
CA GLN A 58 -10.19 6.05 11.65
C GLN A 58 -10.70 7.22 10.80
N GLY A 59 -11.94 7.17 10.30
CA GLY A 59 -12.48 8.19 9.37
C GLY A 59 -11.60 8.38 8.13
N ILE A 60 -11.22 7.29 7.46
CA ILE A 60 -10.33 7.33 6.28
C ILE A 60 -11.15 7.56 5.02
N GLU A 61 -10.97 8.71 4.39
CA GLU A 61 -11.56 9.04 3.08
C GLU A 61 -10.49 9.11 2.00
N LYS A 62 -9.33 9.68 2.34
CA LYS A 62 -8.13 9.76 1.50
C LYS A 62 -6.95 9.13 2.22
N LEU A 63 -6.06 8.47 1.48
CA LEU A 63 -4.91 7.79 2.02
C LEU A 63 -3.71 7.82 1.07
N ILE A 64 -2.51 7.98 1.64
CA ILE A 64 -1.24 7.78 0.94
C ILE A 64 -0.83 6.32 1.13
N ILE A 65 -0.81 5.54 0.06
CA ILE A 65 -0.37 4.14 0.10
C ILE A 65 1.09 4.05 -0.35
N ILE A 66 1.90 3.31 0.41
CA ILE A 66 3.33 3.17 0.16
C ILE A 66 3.69 1.69 0.11
N ASP A 67 4.47 1.34 -0.89
CA ASP A 67 4.99 -0.01 -1.06
C ASP A 67 6.51 0.01 -1.17
N ARG A 68 7.16 -1.11 -0.81
CA ARG A 68 8.59 -1.27 -1.12
C ARG A 68 8.75 -1.41 -2.62
N ILE A 69 9.82 -0.84 -3.15
CA ILE A 69 10.19 -1.01 -4.55
C ILE A 69 11.64 -1.45 -4.72
N LYS A 70 11.91 -2.11 -5.84
CA LYS A 70 13.26 -2.39 -6.35
C LYS A 70 13.53 -1.57 -7.60
N ASN A 71 14.81 -1.44 -7.96
CA ASN A 71 15.30 -0.71 -9.12
C ASN A 71 15.17 0.83 -9.04
N PHE A 72 14.86 1.36 -7.86
CA PHE A 72 14.88 2.78 -7.54
C PHE A 72 15.21 2.96 -6.06
N GLU A 73 16.04 3.94 -5.73
CA GLU A 73 16.59 4.11 -4.37
C GLU A 73 15.85 5.14 -3.52
N GLY A 74 15.15 6.10 -4.14
CA GLY A 74 14.44 7.18 -3.44
C GLY A 74 12.95 6.91 -3.21
N ILE A 75 12.18 7.99 -3.15
CA ILE A 75 10.71 7.97 -3.25
C ILE A 75 10.28 8.31 -4.67
N THR A 76 9.33 7.58 -5.23
CA THR A 76 8.75 7.84 -6.56
C THR A 76 7.22 7.82 -6.48
N LYS A 77 6.54 8.68 -7.24
CA LYS A 77 5.08 8.71 -7.34
C LYS A 77 4.62 7.62 -8.29
N ILE A 78 3.61 6.86 -7.89
CA ILE A 78 3.04 5.75 -8.67
C ILE A 78 1.64 6.13 -9.11
N ASN A 79 1.36 6.02 -10.41
CA ASN A 79 0.06 6.33 -11.01
C ASN A 79 -0.64 5.10 -11.59
N GLU A 80 0.08 3.99 -11.76
CA GLU A 80 -0.43 2.78 -12.41
C GLU A 80 0.28 1.54 -11.85
N HIS A 81 -0.39 0.40 -11.93
CA HIS A 81 0.20 -0.86 -11.52
C HIS A 81 -0.19 -2.02 -12.46
N ILE A 82 0.72 -2.97 -12.62
CA ILE A 82 0.44 -4.26 -13.24
C ILE A 82 0.51 -5.32 -12.15
N ASN A 83 -0.61 -5.97 -11.86
CA ASN A 83 -0.64 -7.04 -10.87
C ASN A 83 -0.11 -8.35 -11.48
N ARG A 84 1.17 -8.67 -11.22
CA ARG A 84 1.76 -9.98 -11.52
C ARG A 84 1.86 -10.88 -10.31
N SER A 85 1.37 -10.46 -9.15
CA SER A 85 1.49 -11.18 -7.88
C SER A 85 0.69 -12.49 -7.85
N GLY A 86 -0.30 -12.64 -8.74
CA GLY A 86 -1.26 -13.76 -8.68
C GLY A 86 -2.24 -13.65 -7.50
N THR A 87 -2.18 -12.57 -6.73
CA THR A 87 -3.00 -12.37 -5.53
C THR A 87 -4.06 -11.29 -5.77
N SER A 88 -5.29 -11.58 -5.33
CA SER A 88 -6.37 -10.61 -5.17
C SER A 88 -7.19 -10.94 -3.93
N PHE A 89 -7.31 -9.98 -3.02
CA PHE A 89 -8.12 -10.11 -1.80
C PHE A 89 -9.62 -9.87 -2.05
N LEU A 90 -10.03 -9.70 -3.31
CA LEU A 90 -11.43 -9.59 -3.72
C LEU A 90 -12.02 -10.92 -4.19
N ILE A 91 -11.18 -11.96 -4.38
CA ILE A 91 -11.63 -13.29 -4.80
C ILE A 91 -12.53 -13.90 -3.72
N ALA A 92 -13.77 -14.22 -4.12
CA ALA A 92 -14.86 -14.71 -3.26
C ALA A 92 -15.31 -13.75 -2.14
N GLU A 93 -14.86 -12.49 -2.18
CA GLU A 93 -15.26 -11.44 -1.22
C GLU A 93 -16.15 -10.37 -1.86
N THR A 94 -16.57 -10.56 -3.12
CA THR A 94 -17.40 -9.62 -3.88
C THR A 94 -18.70 -10.30 -4.36
N PRO A 95 -19.82 -9.58 -4.41
CA PRO A 95 -20.02 -8.22 -3.92
C PRO A 95 -19.92 -8.15 -2.39
N PHE A 96 -19.62 -6.97 -1.86
CA PHE A 96 -19.54 -6.72 -0.43
C PHE A 96 -20.35 -5.47 -0.08
N LYS A 97 -21.43 -5.65 0.68
CA LYS A 97 -22.43 -4.62 0.95
C LYS A 97 -23.01 -4.07 -0.36
N ASP A 98 -22.94 -2.76 -0.55
CA ASP A 98 -23.44 -2.00 -1.70
C ASP A 98 -22.42 -1.87 -2.85
N ARG A 99 -21.27 -2.56 -2.76
CA ARG A 99 -20.19 -2.49 -3.76
C ARG A 99 -20.36 -3.56 -4.86
N PRO A 100 -19.96 -3.24 -6.12
CA PRO A 100 -20.16 -4.14 -7.25
C PRO A 100 -19.26 -5.38 -7.19
N THR A 101 -19.66 -6.45 -7.86
CA THR A 101 -18.82 -7.65 -8.05
C THR A 101 -17.54 -7.33 -8.84
N PHE A 102 -17.64 -6.45 -9.85
CA PHE A 102 -16.53 -6.05 -10.72
C PHE A 102 -16.27 -4.55 -10.54
N PRO A 103 -15.33 -4.14 -9.68
CA PRO A 103 -15.01 -2.73 -9.48
C PRO A 103 -14.22 -2.15 -10.66
N ASP A 104 -14.49 -0.87 -10.98
CA ASP A 104 -13.68 -0.10 -11.91
C ASP A 104 -12.35 0.31 -11.26
N MET A 105 -11.25 -0.10 -11.88
CA MET A 105 -9.87 0.14 -11.42
C MET A 105 -9.17 1.25 -12.20
N SER A 106 -9.84 1.90 -13.16
CA SER A 106 -9.22 2.82 -14.13
C SER A 106 -8.67 4.12 -13.53
N LYS A 107 -9.05 4.46 -12.29
CA LYS A 107 -8.66 5.72 -11.62
C LYS A 107 -8.30 5.53 -10.14
N ILE A 108 -7.72 4.38 -9.79
CA ILE A 108 -7.36 4.06 -8.40
C ILE A 108 -6.53 5.17 -7.74
N TYR A 109 -5.56 5.74 -8.46
CA TYR A 109 -4.59 6.71 -7.91
C TYR A 109 -4.89 8.18 -8.25
N GLY A 110 -6.05 8.46 -8.85
CA GLY A 110 -6.48 9.81 -9.23
C GLY A 110 -5.73 10.39 -10.43
N GLU A 111 -4.54 10.97 -10.20
CA GLU A 111 -3.76 11.75 -11.19
C GLU A 111 -2.94 10.87 -12.14
N LYS A 112 -2.67 11.37 -13.35
CA LYS A 112 -1.92 10.63 -14.39
C LYS A 112 -0.39 10.80 -14.33
N VAL A 113 0.15 11.55 -13.38
CA VAL A 113 1.60 11.78 -13.28
C VAL A 113 2.22 10.79 -12.29
N GLY A 114 3.13 9.93 -12.77
CA GLY A 114 3.80 8.91 -11.97
C GLY A 114 4.33 7.76 -12.82
N GLU A 115 4.95 6.80 -12.15
CA GLU A 115 5.49 5.58 -12.76
C GLU A 115 4.48 4.42 -12.72
N THR A 116 4.49 3.58 -13.76
CA THR A 116 3.82 2.28 -13.75
C THR A 116 4.73 1.21 -13.15
N VAL A 117 4.29 0.59 -12.04
CA VAL A 117 5.06 -0.48 -11.38
C VAL A 117 4.52 -1.88 -11.67
N ILE A 118 5.37 -2.90 -11.57
CA ILE A 118 4.96 -4.30 -11.60
C ILE A 118 4.91 -4.85 -10.18
N THR A 119 3.75 -5.25 -9.68
CA THR A 119 3.62 -5.87 -8.35
C THR A 119 3.80 -7.38 -8.44
N ILE A 120 4.71 -7.98 -7.66
CA ILE A 120 5.09 -9.41 -7.77
C ILE A 120 4.74 -10.28 -6.56
N GLY A 121 4.31 -9.70 -5.44
CA GLY A 121 3.97 -10.40 -4.20
C GLY A 121 5.17 -10.56 -3.26
N PRO A 122 4.94 -10.67 -1.93
CA PRO A 122 6.01 -10.72 -0.92
C PRO A 122 7.07 -11.81 -1.16
N ASP A 123 6.65 -13.03 -1.49
CA ASP A 123 7.57 -14.18 -1.63
C ASP A 123 8.60 -13.93 -2.74
N ARG A 124 8.14 -13.58 -3.95
CA ARG A 124 9.01 -13.24 -5.08
C ARG A 124 9.76 -11.93 -4.88
N PHE A 125 9.23 -11.00 -4.06
CA PHE A 125 9.92 -9.76 -3.77
C PHE A 125 11.16 -9.97 -2.89
N VAL A 126 11.18 -10.99 -2.02
CA VAL A 126 12.38 -11.33 -1.25
C VAL A 126 13.43 -12.02 -2.11
N GLU A 127 13.02 -12.76 -3.13
CA GLU A 127 13.94 -13.40 -4.08
C GLU A 127 14.79 -12.37 -4.84
N ASN A 128 16.04 -12.73 -5.13
CA ASN A 128 16.98 -11.86 -5.84
C ASN A 128 16.59 -11.74 -7.31
N ASP A 129 15.97 -10.61 -7.67
CA ASP A 129 15.42 -10.42 -9.01
C ASP A 129 16.49 -9.88 -9.96
N LYS A 130 16.87 -10.67 -10.96
CA LYS A 130 17.86 -10.34 -11.99
C LYS A 130 17.33 -9.34 -13.04
N GLN A 131 16.11 -8.82 -12.87
CA GLN A 131 15.47 -7.94 -13.86
C GLN A 131 15.64 -6.47 -13.50
N LYS A 132 16.53 -5.79 -14.23
CA LYS A 132 16.95 -4.40 -13.98
C LYS A 132 16.14 -3.32 -14.71
N THR A 133 15.09 -3.66 -15.47
CA THR A 133 14.53 -2.71 -16.45
C THR A 133 13.24 -2.00 -16.05
N LYS A 134 12.47 -2.51 -15.07
CA LYS A 134 11.23 -1.87 -14.58
C LYS A 134 11.19 -1.83 -13.06
N THR A 135 10.56 -0.81 -12.50
CA THR A 135 10.33 -0.73 -11.06
C THR A 135 9.33 -1.79 -10.64
N THR A 136 9.76 -2.59 -9.68
CA THR A 136 9.00 -3.71 -9.14
C THR A 136 8.53 -3.36 -7.74
N SER A 137 7.24 -3.57 -7.46
CA SER A 137 6.64 -3.36 -6.15
C SER A 137 6.33 -4.71 -5.48
N GLU A 138 6.29 -4.71 -4.15
CA GLU A 138 6.02 -5.92 -3.36
C GLU A 138 4.54 -6.31 -3.36
N ALA A 139 3.67 -5.42 -2.89
CA ALA A 139 2.30 -5.73 -2.51
C ALA A 139 1.26 -4.67 -2.94
N LEU A 140 1.67 -3.62 -3.66
CA LEU A 140 0.84 -2.46 -4.00
C LEU A 140 -0.49 -2.85 -4.65
N ALA A 141 -0.44 -3.60 -5.76
CA ALA A 141 -1.63 -3.92 -6.55
C ALA A 141 -2.80 -4.53 -5.75
N PRO A 142 -2.64 -5.65 -5.01
CA PRO A 142 -3.74 -6.23 -4.24
C PRO A 142 -4.22 -5.34 -3.09
N ILE A 143 -3.34 -4.56 -2.45
CA ILE A 143 -3.72 -3.65 -1.36
C ILE A 143 -4.47 -2.42 -1.88
N ALA A 144 -3.93 -1.75 -2.91
CA ALA A 144 -4.54 -0.57 -3.52
C ALA A 144 -5.93 -0.88 -4.06
N SER A 145 -6.06 -2.03 -4.75
CA SER A 145 -7.35 -2.54 -5.23
C SER A 145 -8.38 -2.67 -4.11
N LEU A 146 -7.97 -3.14 -2.93
CA LEU A 146 -8.87 -3.35 -1.80
C LEU A 146 -9.28 -2.04 -1.12
N TRP A 147 -8.34 -1.11 -0.92
CA TRP A 147 -8.65 0.21 -0.38
C TRP A 147 -9.58 1.01 -1.30
N HIS A 148 -9.32 0.98 -2.60
CA HIS A 148 -10.19 1.59 -3.60
C HIS A 148 -11.58 0.95 -3.60
N TYR A 149 -11.65 -0.38 -3.51
CA TYR A 149 -12.92 -1.12 -3.45
C TYR A 149 -13.80 -0.69 -2.27
N VAL A 150 -13.23 -0.47 -1.08
CA VAL A 150 -13.97 0.06 0.09
C VAL A 150 -14.22 1.58 0.02
N GLY A 151 -13.89 2.21 -1.11
CA GLY A 151 -14.18 3.60 -1.44
C GLY A 151 -13.26 4.60 -0.75
N VAL A 152 -11.96 4.33 -0.70
CA VAL A 152 -10.93 5.28 -0.25
C VAL A 152 -10.20 5.83 -1.46
N SER A 153 -10.01 7.15 -1.51
CA SER A 153 -9.19 7.82 -2.54
C SER A 153 -7.71 7.65 -2.23
N LEU A 154 -6.91 7.24 -3.23
CA LEU A 154 -5.50 6.89 -3.03
C LEU A 154 -4.55 7.82 -3.79
N GLN A 155 -3.42 8.11 -3.16
CA GLN A 155 -2.17 8.51 -3.82
C GLN A 155 -1.13 7.43 -3.49
N ALA A 156 -0.35 6.98 -4.48
CA ALA A 156 0.61 5.89 -4.28
C ALA A 156 2.05 6.36 -4.46
N TYR A 157 2.94 5.82 -3.62
CA TYR A 157 4.38 6.05 -3.70
C TYR A 157 5.14 4.75 -3.52
N GLY A 158 6.26 4.64 -4.22
CA GLY A 158 7.23 3.58 -4.03
C GLY A 158 8.37 4.04 -3.14
N CYS A 159 8.79 3.18 -2.22
CA CYS A 159 9.87 3.44 -1.27
C CYS A 159 11.07 2.53 -1.56
N GLY A 160 12.15 3.12 -2.08
CA GLY A 160 13.43 2.44 -2.31
C GLY A 160 14.16 2.10 -1.01
N ASN A 161 15.16 1.22 -1.10
CA ASN A 161 15.82 0.62 0.07
C ASN A 161 16.66 1.61 0.90
N ASN A 162 17.10 2.74 0.32
CA ASN A 162 17.88 3.75 1.03
C ASN A 162 17.04 4.62 2.00
N ILE A 163 15.72 4.53 1.93
CA ILE A 163 14.82 5.23 2.86
C ILE A 163 14.56 4.31 4.05
N ALA A 164 15.06 4.71 5.21
CA ALA A 164 15.13 3.85 6.41
C ALA A 164 14.58 4.50 7.69
N ASN A 165 13.91 5.66 7.59
CA ASN A 165 13.28 6.33 8.73
C ASN A 165 12.06 7.15 8.28
N PRO A 166 11.09 7.41 9.18
CA PRO A 166 9.83 8.05 8.82
C PRO A 166 9.99 9.50 8.36
N LEU A 167 10.97 10.24 8.89
CA LEU A 167 11.22 11.63 8.50
C LEU A 167 11.63 11.72 7.02
N LYS A 168 12.63 10.95 6.58
CA LYS A 168 13.06 10.90 5.17
C LYS A 168 11.94 10.46 4.23
N LEU A 169 11.08 9.54 4.69
CA LEU A 169 9.93 9.09 3.91
C LEU A 169 8.94 10.24 3.68
N ILE A 170 8.59 10.97 4.75
CA ILE A 170 7.68 12.12 4.68
C ILE A 170 8.28 13.24 3.82
N GLU A 171 9.55 13.58 4.02
CA GLU A 171 10.27 14.58 3.20
C GLU A 171 10.25 14.20 1.72
N GLY A 172 10.52 12.93 1.40
CA GLY A 172 10.51 12.44 0.02
C GLY A 172 9.13 12.47 -0.64
N ILE A 173 8.05 12.25 0.11
CA ILE A 173 6.67 12.39 -0.38
C ILE A 173 6.35 13.86 -0.64
N ASN A 174 6.63 14.74 0.32
CA ASN A 174 6.34 16.17 0.23
C ASN A 174 7.11 16.86 -0.90
N ALA A 175 8.26 16.32 -1.32
CA ALA A 175 9.04 16.85 -2.44
C ALA A 175 8.42 16.51 -3.83
N LEU A 176 7.44 15.62 -3.90
CA LEU A 176 6.81 15.15 -5.13
C LEU A 176 5.38 15.68 -5.36
N ASP A 177 4.83 16.40 -4.38
CA ASP A 177 3.50 17.03 -4.40
C ASP A 177 3.62 18.56 -4.34
#